data_AF-A0A7X9G6S6-F1
#
_entry.id   AF-A0A7X9G6S6-F1
#
_cell.length_a   1.000
_cell.length_b   1.000
_cell.length_c   1.000
_cell.angle_alpha   90.00
_cell.angle_beta   90.00
_cell.angle_gamma   90.00
#
_symmetry.space_group_name_H-M   'P 1'
#
loop_
_entity.id
_entity.type
_entity.pdbx_description
1 polymer ?
#
loop_
_entity_poly.entity_id
_entity_poly.type
_entity_poly.pdbx_seq_one_letter_code
_entity_poly.pdbx_strand_id
1 'polypeptide(L)'
;MRQRAEEFSSLIEEKAMDEEHLVRIVLNFDDLTPADEKTGIPSDLQKHIPGHLLFPYEDAGMATGAYLAATSLHFRLEESPDALRRAKKAFHAICHIYELGKRGCCEGFFPKPYGGKFSTHTSRDQYLFAMSGLFEYYQIASKSEQEKIQHMLAKMAEHWRTINYSLSYFSLKKQCQLRDYIAPMFLGIACLPSRLEDSPECTKETERLIFSEKLGEKAVDTLTARFRRGETYDGACYFRQNENPLMMKSLAMEHLWNAMPAHRDLCRVTLENLVSDELFLELSTQDGLNYYIMRYNPDADSLELTPPGRIPELTNP
;
A
#
# COMPACT_ATOMS: atom_id res chain seq x y z
N MET A 1 2.31 14.24 20.34
CA MET A 1 2.32 13.23 19.27
C MET A 1 1.89 11.86 19.78
N ARG A 2 2.52 11.30 20.83
CA ARG A 2 2.12 10.00 21.43
C ARG A 2 0.63 9.89 21.80
N GLN A 3 0.09 10.88 22.50
CA GLN A 3 -1.35 10.91 22.84
C GLN A 3 -2.27 10.85 21.61
N ARG A 4 -1.95 11.60 20.54
CA ARG A 4 -2.72 11.60 19.30
C ARG A 4 -2.66 10.25 18.57
N ALA A 5 -1.52 9.57 18.59
CA ALA A 5 -1.37 8.25 17.99
C ALA A 5 -2.23 7.20 18.71
N GLU A 6 -2.32 7.27 20.04
CA GLU A 6 -3.18 6.42 20.85
C GLU A 6 -4.67 6.73 20.67
N GLU A 7 -5.04 8.01 20.64
CA GLU A 7 -6.42 8.46 20.33
C GLU A 7 -6.85 7.96 18.95
N PHE A 8 -6.01 8.11 17.93
CA PHE A 8 -6.30 7.64 16.58
C PHE A 8 -6.39 6.11 16.48
N SER A 9 -5.46 5.39 17.12
CA SER A 9 -5.50 3.92 17.15
C SER A 9 -6.76 3.39 17.85
N SER A 10 -7.17 4.05 18.93
CA SER A 10 -8.40 3.70 19.65
C SER A 10 -9.64 3.97 18.81
N LEU A 11 -9.66 5.09 18.07
CA LEU A 11 -10.73 5.41 17.13
C LEU A 11 -10.87 4.35 16.04
N ILE A 12 -9.75 3.87 15.48
CA ILE A 12 -9.75 2.79 14.49
C ILE A 12 -10.35 1.51 15.08
N GLU A 13 -9.90 1.09 16.28
CA GLU A 13 -10.42 -0.11 16.93
C GLU A 13 -11.93 0.00 17.24
N GLU A 14 -12.41 1.17 17.64
CA GLU A 14 -13.80 1.37 18.05
C GLU A 14 -14.76 1.53 16.85
N LYS A 15 -14.34 2.28 15.83
CA LYS A 15 -15.23 2.73 14.75
C LYS A 15 -14.97 2.04 13.42
N ALA A 16 -13.71 1.86 13.07
CA ALA A 16 -13.32 1.40 11.74
C ALA A 16 -13.20 -0.13 11.65
N MET A 17 -12.79 -0.81 12.72
CA MET A 17 -12.61 -2.27 12.73
C MET A 17 -13.93 -3.04 12.76
N ASP A 18 -14.01 -4.10 11.98
CA ASP A 18 -15.09 -5.09 12.08
C ASP A 18 -14.73 -6.26 13.01
N GLU A 19 -15.61 -7.27 13.05
CA GLU A 19 -15.47 -8.45 13.91
C GLU A 19 -14.25 -9.30 13.58
N GLU A 20 -13.80 -9.29 12.32
CA GLU A 20 -12.57 -9.96 11.85
C GLU A 20 -11.34 -9.03 11.93
N HIS A 21 -11.52 -7.85 12.53
CA HIS A 21 -10.53 -6.79 12.70
C HIS A 21 -10.07 -6.12 11.39
N LEU A 22 -10.85 -6.24 10.32
CA LEU A 22 -10.62 -5.52 9.08
C LEU A 22 -10.86 -4.03 9.29
N VAL A 23 -9.91 -3.19 8.87
CA VAL A 23 -10.05 -1.73 8.93
C VAL A 23 -10.87 -1.26 7.74
N ARG A 24 -12.08 -0.77 7.99
CA ARG A 24 -12.97 -0.20 6.97
C ARG A 24 -12.56 1.23 6.63
N ILE A 25 -12.63 1.60 5.35
CA ILE A 25 -12.05 2.86 4.83
C ILE A 25 -13.05 3.99 4.63
N VAL A 26 -14.31 3.67 4.35
CA VAL A 26 -15.35 4.69 4.13
C VAL A 26 -16.23 4.74 5.36
N LEU A 27 -16.05 5.79 6.15
CA LEU A 27 -16.81 6.08 7.36
C LEU A 27 -17.62 7.38 7.17
N ASN A 28 -18.79 7.45 7.79
CA ASN A 28 -19.61 8.64 7.86
C ASN A 28 -18.91 9.71 8.71
N PHE A 29 -18.87 10.95 8.24
CA PHE A 29 -18.11 12.00 8.92
C PHE A 29 -18.67 12.34 10.32
N ASP A 30 -19.99 12.30 10.48
CA ASP A 30 -20.66 12.77 11.70
C ASP A 30 -20.51 11.81 12.89
N ASP A 31 -20.54 10.50 12.64
CA ASP A 31 -20.56 9.47 13.68
C ASP A 31 -19.49 8.39 13.53
N LEU A 32 -18.70 8.47 12.45
CA LEU A 32 -17.63 7.54 12.09
C LEU A 32 -18.11 6.09 11.94
N THR A 33 -19.40 5.89 11.70
CA THR A 33 -19.95 4.58 11.36
C THR A 33 -19.58 4.21 9.92
N PRO A 34 -19.39 2.93 9.60
CA PRO A 34 -19.12 2.51 8.22
C PRO A 34 -20.25 2.92 7.28
N ALA A 35 -19.88 3.44 6.11
CA ALA A 35 -20.88 3.86 5.14
C ALA A 35 -21.67 2.67 4.59
N ASP A 36 -22.99 2.79 4.51
CA ASP A 36 -23.88 1.73 4.03
C ASP A 36 -24.75 2.22 2.85
N GLU A 37 -25.64 1.37 2.35
CA GLU A 37 -26.52 1.70 1.22
C GLU A 37 -27.42 2.92 1.50
N LYS A 38 -27.70 3.24 2.77
CA LYS A 38 -28.53 4.38 3.18
C LYS A 38 -27.76 5.70 3.17
N THR A 39 -26.43 5.65 3.09
CA THR A 39 -25.57 6.85 3.05
C THR A 39 -25.49 7.51 1.67
N GLY A 40 -26.25 7.03 0.68
CA GLY A 40 -26.43 7.70 -0.61
C GLY A 40 -25.34 7.45 -1.64
N ILE A 41 -24.57 6.36 -1.49
CA ILE A 41 -23.52 6.02 -2.46
C ILE A 41 -24.17 5.46 -3.75
N PRO A 42 -23.75 5.92 -4.96
CA PRO A 42 -24.45 5.59 -6.20
C PRO A 42 -24.65 4.09 -6.45
N SER A 43 -25.89 3.70 -6.76
CA SER A 43 -26.36 2.31 -6.90
C SER A 43 -25.71 1.51 -8.04
N ASP A 44 -25.04 2.17 -8.99
CA ASP A 44 -24.57 1.50 -10.22
C ASP A 44 -23.38 0.57 -9.97
N LEU A 45 -22.55 0.82 -8.96
CA LEU A 45 -21.46 -0.08 -8.56
C LEU A 45 -21.97 -1.32 -7.81
N GLN A 46 -23.09 -1.20 -7.07
CA GLN A 46 -23.70 -2.32 -6.33
C GLN A 46 -24.25 -3.41 -7.27
N LYS A 47 -24.61 -3.06 -8.51
CA LYS A 47 -25.10 -4.02 -9.52
C LYS A 47 -24.10 -5.13 -9.84
N HIS A 48 -22.81 -4.91 -9.62
CA HIS A 48 -21.76 -5.88 -9.92
C HIS A 48 -21.51 -6.89 -8.78
N ILE A 49 -21.95 -6.60 -7.55
CA ILE A 49 -21.77 -7.51 -6.40
C ILE A 49 -22.98 -7.40 -5.44
N PRO A 50 -24.13 -8.03 -5.78
CA PRO A 50 -25.37 -7.91 -5.01
C PRO A 50 -25.21 -8.42 -3.57
N GLY A 51 -25.61 -7.63 -2.57
CA GLY A 51 -25.62 -8.04 -1.15
C GLY A 51 -24.29 -7.90 -0.42
N HIS A 52 -23.37 -7.07 -0.92
CA HIS A 52 -22.07 -6.79 -0.29
C HIS A 52 -21.91 -5.30 0.04
N LEU A 53 -21.41 -5.02 1.26
CA LEU A 53 -20.98 -3.69 1.67
C LEU A 53 -19.68 -3.33 0.92
N LEU A 54 -19.82 -2.81 -0.29
CA LEU A 54 -18.68 -2.58 -1.20
C LEU A 54 -17.76 -1.49 -0.67
N PHE A 55 -18.30 -0.30 -0.41
CA PHE A 55 -17.49 0.90 -0.15
C PHE A 55 -16.63 0.86 1.11
N PRO A 56 -17.13 0.41 2.27
CA PRO A 56 -16.28 0.33 3.46
C PRO A 56 -15.14 -0.67 3.33
N TYR A 57 -15.30 -1.65 2.43
CA TYR A 57 -14.40 -2.80 2.30
C TYR A 57 -13.53 -2.77 1.04
N GLU A 58 -13.75 -1.82 0.12
CA GLU A 58 -13.09 -1.80 -1.18
C GLU A 58 -11.56 -1.82 -1.07
N ASP A 59 -11.01 -1.08 -0.11
CA ASP A 59 -9.57 -1.10 0.19
C ASP A 59 -9.30 -1.48 1.65
N ALA A 60 -10.17 -2.30 2.25
CA ALA A 60 -9.97 -2.76 3.63
C ALA A 60 -8.66 -3.56 3.78
N GLY A 61 -8.25 -4.32 2.78
CA GLY A 61 -6.93 -4.99 2.80
C GLY A 61 -5.77 -4.00 2.82
N MET A 62 -5.90 -2.89 2.08
CA MET A 62 -4.90 -1.82 2.02
C MET A 62 -4.79 -1.12 3.38
N ALA A 63 -5.93 -0.66 3.91
CA ALA A 63 -5.97 0.06 5.18
C ALA A 63 -5.56 -0.81 6.37
N THR A 64 -5.94 -2.10 6.37
CA THR A 64 -5.50 -3.04 7.39
C THR A 64 -3.99 -3.25 7.32
N GLY A 65 -3.40 -3.33 6.11
CA GLY A 65 -1.95 -3.40 5.91
C GLY A 65 -1.22 -2.16 6.42
N ALA A 66 -1.72 -0.97 6.10
CA ALA A 66 -1.18 0.29 6.60
C ALA A 66 -1.27 0.39 8.14
N TYR A 67 -2.39 -0.02 8.73
CA TYR A 67 -2.58 -0.04 10.17
C TYR A 67 -1.66 -1.06 10.86
N LEU A 68 -1.44 -2.22 10.25
CA LEU A 68 -0.46 -3.21 10.71
C LEU A 68 0.96 -2.62 10.73
N ALA A 69 1.37 -1.92 9.66
CA ALA A 69 2.66 -1.24 9.62
C ALA A 69 2.78 -0.19 10.74
N ALA A 70 1.79 0.70 10.86
CA ALA A 70 1.80 1.79 11.83
C ALA A 70 1.87 1.28 13.29
N THR A 71 1.08 0.27 13.63
CA THR A 71 1.05 -0.30 14.98
C THR A 71 2.32 -1.10 15.29
N SER A 72 2.90 -1.78 14.29
CA SER A 72 4.20 -2.45 14.44
C SER A 72 5.34 -1.47 14.68
N LEU A 73 5.38 -0.37 13.93
CA LEU A 73 6.33 0.72 14.13
C LEU A 73 6.16 1.37 15.50
N HIS A 74 4.93 1.63 15.92
CA HIS A 74 4.64 2.18 17.24
C HIS A 74 5.18 1.26 18.35
N PHE A 75 4.96 -0.04 18.25
CA PHE A 75 5.54 -0.98 19.22
C PHE A 75 7.07 -0.98 19.19
N ARG A 76 7.71 -0.95 18.02
CA ARG A 76 9.18 -0.90 17.92
C ARG A 76 9.79 0.36 18.53
N LEU A 77 9.07 1.49 18.48
CA LEU A 77 9.56 2.77 18.99
C LEU A 77 9.31 2.95 20.49
N GLU A 78 8.17 2.48 21.00
CA GLU A 78 7.70 2.81 22.35
C GLU A 78 7.49 1.56 23.23
N GLU A 79 7.66 0.36 22.69
CA GLU A 79 7.41 -0.94 23.34
C GLU A 79 6.00 -1.06 23.95
N SER A 80 5.03 -0.32 23.40
CA SER A 80 3.65 -0.25 23.91
C SER A 80 2.92 -1.61 23.78
N PRO A 81 2.49 -2.25 24.88
CA PRO A 81 1.75 -3.52 24.82
C PRO A 81 0.45 -3.42 24.04
N ASP A 82 -0.23 -2.26 24.08
CA ASP A 82 -1.45 -2.01 23.31
C ASP A 82 -1.15 -1.92 21.80
N ALA A 83 -0.02 -1.31 21.41
CA ALA A 83 0.41 -1.30 20.02
C ALA A 83 0.68 -2.72 19.51
N LEU A 84 1.34 -3.58 20.29
CA LEU A 84 1.55 -4.99 19.93
C LEU A 84 0.22 -5.75 19.83
N ARG A 85 -0.73 -5.52 20.74
CA ARG A 85 -2.07 -6.12 20.68
C ARG A 85 -2.80 -5.74 19.38
N ARG A 86 -2.74 -4.46 18.99
CA ARG A 86 -3.36 -3.96 17.76
C ARG A 86 -2.69 -4.53 16.52
N ALA A 87 -1.36 -4.61 16.50
CA ALA A 87 -0.61 -5.24 15.41
C ALA A 87 -1.03 -6.70 15.24
N LYS A 88 -1.16 -7.46 16.34
CA LYS A 88 -1.67 -8.84 16.31
C LYS A 88 -3.08 -8.97 15.73
N LYS A 89 -3.99 -8.06 16.09
CA LYS A 89 -5.35 -8.02 15.51
C LYS A 89 -5.31 -7.76 14.00
N ALA A 90 -4.52 -6.77 13.57
CA ALA A 90 -4.39 -6.44 12.15
C ALA A 90 -3.71 -7.58 11.35
N PHE A 91 -2.72 -8.25 11.93
CA PHE A 91 -2.12 -9.45 11.34
C PHE A 91 -3.14 -10.58 11.16
N HIS A 92 -3.98 -10.82 12.16
CA HIS A 92 -5.08 -11.78 12.05
C HIS A 92 -6.05 -11.42 10.91
N ALA A 93 -6.41 -10.15 10.78
CA ALA A 93 -7.27 -9.66 9.69
C ALA A 93 -6.63 -9.87 8.31
N ILE A 94 -5.34 -9.60 8.13
CA ILE A 94 -4.63 -9.89 6.88
C ILE A 94 -4.60 -11.40 6.59
N CYS A 95 -4.39 -12.24 7.60
CA CYS A 95 -4.50 -13.69 7.46
C CYS A 95 -5.90 -14.11 7.01
N HIS A 96 -6.95 -13.49 7.55
CA HIS A 96 -8.33 -13.76 7.16
C HIS A 96 -8.55 -13.50 5.66
N ILE A 97 -8.11 -12.35 5.14
CA ILE A 97 -8.22 -12.03 3.70
C ILE A 97 -7.45 -13.04 2.84
N TYR A 98 -6.22 -13.38 3.25
CA TYR A 98 -5.41 -14.37 2.54
C TYR A 98 -6.11 -15.73 2.47
N GLU A 99 -6.70 -16.20 3.57
CA GLU A 99 -7.45 -17.46 3.60
C GLU A 99 -8.77 -17.40 2.82
N LEU A 100 -9.42 -16.23 2.73
CA LEU A 100 -10.56 -16.04 1.81
C LEU A 100 -10.13 -16.25 0.36
N GLY A 101 -9.01 -15.63 -0.05
CA GLY A 101 -8.48 -15.74 -1.40
C GLY A 101 -8.02 -17.14 -1.77
N LYS A 102 -7.29 -17.79 -0.85
CA LYS A 102 -6.84 -19.18 -0.98
C LYS A 102 -8.00 -20.15 -1.21
N ARG A 103 -9.08 -20.01 -0.44
CA ARG A 103 -10.27 -20.87 -0.55
C ARG A 103 -11.13 -20.57 -1.78
N GLY A 104 -11.27 -19.30 -2.15
CA GLY A 104 -12.16 -18.88 -3.23
C GLY A 104 -11.55 -18.88 -4.63
N CYS A 105 -10.22 -18.81 -4.75
CA CYS A 105 -9.53 -18.76 -6.04
C CYS A 105 -8.31 -19.68 -6.10
N CYS A 106 -7.20 -19.26 -5.49
CA CYS A 106 -5.97 -20.01 -5.40
C CYS A 106 -5.06 -19.39 -4.34
N GLU A 107 -4.06 -20.15 -3.89
CA GLU A 107 -3.08 -19.63 -2.95
C GLU A 107 -2.32 -18.43 -3.55
N GLY A 108 -2.10 -17.40 -2.73
CA GLY A 108 -1.50 -16.13 -3.17
C GLY A 108 -2.48 -15.13 -3.80
N PHE A 109 -3.71 -15.53 -4.12
CA PHE A 109 -4.77 -14.57 -4.47
C PHE A 109 -5.22 -13.80 -3.21
N PHE A 110 -5.29 -12.47 -3.28
CA PHE A 110 -5.63 -11.60 -2.15
C PHE A 110 -6.83 -10.70 -2.52
N PRO A 111 -8.06 -11.12 -2.18
CA PRO A 111 -9.29 -10.49 -2.67
C PRO A 111 -9.60 -9.18 -1.96
N LYS A 112 -10.40 -8.31 -2.58
CA LYS A 112 -11.13 -7.26 -1.87
C LYS A 112 -12.24 -7.91 -1.04
N PRO A 113 -12.23 -7.82 0.30
CA PRO A 113 -13.08 -8.62 1.16
C PRO A 113 -14.44 -7.97 1.41
N TYR A 114 -15.24 -7.74 0.36
CA TYR A 114 -16.47 -6.95 0.48
C TYR A 114 -17.46 -7.53 1.50
N GLY A 115 -17.70 -6.79 2.59
CA GLY A 115 -18.49 -7.26 3.73
C GLY A 115 -17.92 -8.52 4.41
N GLY A 116 -16.59 -8.68 4.43
CA GLY A 116 -15.91 -9.85 4.98
C GLY A 116 -16.02 -11.12 4.13
N LYS A 117 -16.46 -11.01 2.87
CA LYS A 117 -16.67 -12.16 1.98
C LYS A 117 -15.67 -12.19 0.84
N PHE A 118 -15.44 -13.39 0.30
CA PHE A 118 -14.65 -13.57 -0.91
C PHE A 118 -15.23 -12.79 -2.10
N SER A 119 -14.35 -12.18 -2.89
CA SER A 119 -14.66 -11.63 -4.20
C SER A 119 -13.52 -11.95 -5.17
N THR A 120 -13.81 -11.95 -6.46
CA THR A 120 -12.78 -12.09 -7.51
C THR A 120 -12.07 -10.77 -7.82
N HIS A 121 -12.43 -9.68 -7.12
CA HIS A 121 -11.81 -8.38 -7.31
C HIS A 121 -10.53 -8.32 -6.49
N THR A 122 -9.48 -7.75 -7.07
CA THR A 122 -8.22 -7.48 -6.40
C THR A 122 -7.51 -6.33 -7.09
N SER A 123 -6.49 -5.78 -6.45
CA SER A 123 -5.72 -4.64 -6.95
C SER A 123 -4.31 -4.64 -6.36
N ARG A 124 -3.34 -4.11 -7.12
CA ARG A 124 -1.91 -4.15 -6.78
C ARG A 124 -1.55 -3.32 -5.53
N ASP A 125 -2.27 -2.24 -5.29
CA ASP A 125 -2.19 -1.39 -4.10
C ASP A 125 -2.54 -2.15 -2.84
N GLN A 126 -3.64 -2.89 -2.86
CA GLN A 126 -4.03 -3.76 -1.76
C GLN A 126 -2.94 -4.79 -1.43
N TYR A 127 -2.31 -5.38 -2.46
CA TYR A 127 -1.17 -6.28 -2.27
C TYR A 127 0.02 -5.56 -1.62
N LEU A 128 0.47 -4.44 -2.21
CA LEU A 128 1.66 -3.75 -1.74
C LEU A 128 1.52 -3.35 -0.27
N PHE A 129 0.42 -2.70 0.12
CA PHE A 129 0.20 -2.29 1.51
C PHE A 129 0.08 -3.46 2.49
N ALA A 130 -0.65 -4.52 2.12
CA ALA A 130 -0.74 -5.71 2.97
C ALA A 130 0.64 -6.35 3.16
N MET A 131 1.41 -6.49 2.08
CA MET A 131 2.74 -7.08 2.12
C MET A 131 3.75 -6.22 2.90
N SER A 132 3.71 -4.89 2.75
CA SER A 132 4.53 -3.96 3.54
C SER A 132 4.17 -4.01 5.03
N GLY A 133 2.88 -4.07 5.37
CA GLY A 133 2.44 -4.25 6.76
C GLY A 133 2.92 -5.57 7.37
N LEU A 134 2.84 -6.67 6.62
CA LEU A 134 3.38 -7.97 7.03
C LEU A 134 4.90 -7.91 7.25
N PHE A 135 5.65 -7.21 6.38
CA PHE A 135 7.09 -7.02 6.53
C PHE A 135 7.45 -6.24 7.80
N GLU A 136 6.72 -5.18 8.13
CA GLU A 136 6.96 -4.43 9.37
C GLU A 136 6.61 -5.26 10.62
N TYR A 137 5.51 -6.01 10.57
CA TYR A 137 5.12 -6.89 11.68
C TYR A 137 6.11 -8.05 11.88
N TYR A 138 6.69 -8.59 10.79
CA TYR A 138 7.70 -9.66 10.85
C TYR A 138 8.82 -9.36 11.84
N GLN A 139 9.24 -8.08 11.94
CA GLN A 139 10.33 -7.63 12.82
C GLN A 139 10.04 -7.86 14.32
N ILE A 140 8.77 -8.01 14.69
CA ILE A 140 8.29 -8.15 16.08
C ILE A 140 7.44 -9.41 16.29
N ALA A 141 7.20 -10.17 15.21
CA ALA A 141 6.38 -11.36 15.20
C ALA A 141 7.09 -12.55 15.88
N SER A 142 6.30 -13.50 16.39
CA SER A 142 6.85 -14.78 16.86
C SER A 142 7.36 -15.61 15.68
N LYS A 143 8.22 -16.61 15.94
CA LYS A 143 8.79 -17.46 14.89
C LYS A 143 7.74 -18.13 13.99
N SER A 144 6.65 -18.63 14.57
CA SER A 144 5.57 -19.24 13.79
C SER A 144 4.84 -18.23 12.89
N GLU A 145 4.68 -16.99 13.36
CA GLU A 145 4.10 -15.92 12.56
C GLU A 145 5.06 -15.46 11.46
N GLN A 146 6.37 -15.40 11.75
CA GLN A 146 7.42 -15.09 10.78
C GLN A 146 7.42 -16.08 9.61
N GLU A 147 7.39 -17.39 9.89
CA GLU A 147 7.30 -18.45 8.88
C GLU A 147 6.03 -18.29 8.02
N LYS A 148 4.90 -17.95 8.67
CA LYS A 148 3.63 -17.69 7.96
C LYS A 148 3.73 -16.46 7.05
N ILE A 149 4.33 -15.37 7.53
CA ILE A 149 4.53 -14.14 6.75
C ILE A 149 5.39 -14.42 5.53
N GLN A 150 6.53 -15.09 5.69
CA GLN A 150 7.42 -15.46 4.58
C GLN A 150 6.65 -16.24 3.50
N HIS A 151 5.90 -17.26 3.91
CA HIS A 151 5.06 -18.04 2.99
C HIS A 151 4.02 -17.19 2.27
N MET A 152 3.29 -16.35 3.01
CA MET A 152 2.27 -15.47 2.43
C MET A 152 2.86 -14.49 1.40
N LEU A 153 3.97 -13.82 1.73
CA LEU A 153 4.62 -12.88 0.82
C LEU A 153 5.08 -13.57 -0.46
N ALA A 154 5.73 -14.73 -0.35
CA ALA A 154 6.19 -15.50 -1.51
C ALA A 154 5.02 -15.91 -2.41
N LYS A 155 3.93 -16.42 -1.84
CA LYS A 155 2.74 -16.84 -2.60
C LYS A 155 2.02 -15.67 -3.24
N MET A 156 1.93 -14.54 -2.56
CA MET A 156 1.33 -13.31 -3.11
C MET A 156 2.12 -12.78 -4.31
N ALA A 157 3.46 -12.77 -4.24
CA ALA A 157 4.31 -12.41 -5.38
C ALA A 157 4.21 -13.43 -6.53
N GLU A 158 4.23 -14.72 -6.21
CA GLU A 158 4.08 -15.81 -7.19
C GLU A 158 2.75 -15.73 -7.96
N HIS A 159 1.66 -15.36 -7.29
CA HIS A 159 0.35 -15.20 -7.92
C HIS A 159 0.41 -14.19 -9.08
N TRP A 160 0.95 -12.99 -8.83
CA TRP A 160 1.06 -11.94 -9.85
C TRP A 160 1.89 -12.37 -11.07
N ARG A 161 2.99 -13.08 -10.83
CA ARG A 161 3.82 -13.65 -11.90
C ARG A 161 3.05 -14.70 -12.70
N THR A 162 2.30 -15.58 -12.02
CA THR A 162 1.52 -16.66 -12.65
C THR A 162 0.43 -16.13 -13.58
N ILE A 163 -0.21 -15.01 -13.21
CA ILE A 163 -1.22 -14.37 -14.08
C ILE A 163 -0.59 -13.43 -15.13
N ASN A 164 0.74 -13.42 -15.24
CA ASN A 164 1.52 -12.51 -16.10
C ASN A 164 1.08 -11.05 -15.90
N TYR A 165 0.94 -10.65 -14.64
CA TYR A 165 0.55 -9.31 -14.22
C TYR A 165 -0.73 -8.80 -14.87
N SER A 166 -1.63 -9.71 -15.26
CA SER A 166 -2.80 -9.38 -16.06
C SER A 166 -4.08 -9.62 -15.29
N LEU A 167 -4.90 -8.58 -15.15
CA LEU A 167 -6.20 -8.64 -14.48
C LEU A 167 -7.30 -8.06 -15.37
N SER A 168 -8.53 -8.47 -15.10
CA SER A 168 -9.75 -7.79 -15.54
C SER A 168 -10.31 -6.98 -14.37
N TYR A 169 -10.71 -5.74 -14.62
CA TYR A 169 -11.38 -4.91 -13.61
C TYR A 169 -12.86 -4.76 -14.00
N PHE A 170 -13.77 -5.21 -13.14
CA PHE A 170 -15.20 -5.31 -13.46
C PHE A 170 -15.45 -6.02 -14.82
N SER A 171 -16.18 -5.36 -15.73
CA SER A 171 -16.49 -5.84 -17.07
C SER A 171 -15.41 -5.54 -18.11
N LEU A 172 -14.29 -4.93 -17.71
CA LEU A 172 -13.21 -4.58 -18.63
C LEU A 172 -12.43 -5.83 -19.06
N LYS A 173 -11.96 -5.80 -20.32
CA LYS A 173 -11.10 -6.85 -20.86
C LYS A 173 -9.84 -6.99 -20.00
N LYS A 174 -9.39 -8.24 -19.81
CA LYS A 174 -8.11 -8.54 -19.16
C LYS A 174 -6.97 -7.79 -19.84
N GLN A 175 -6.20 -7.03 -19.06
CA GLN A 175 -5.05 -6.26 -19.53
C GLN A 175 -3.83 -6.52 -18.65
N CYS A 176 -2.66 -6.53 -19.26
CA CYS A 176 -1.38 -6.59 -18.55
C CYS A 176 -1.09 -5.22 -17.91
N GLN A 177 -0.95 -5.23 -16.60
CA GLN A 177 -0.77 -4.05 -15.77
C GLN A 177 0.67 -3.52 -15.77
N LEU A 178 1.62 -4.20 -16.42
CA LEU A 178 3.01 -3.71 -16.58
C LEU A 178 3.14 -2.52 -17.55
N ARG A 179 2.05 -2.18 -18.24
CA ARG A 179 2.00 -1.12 -19.27
C ARG A 179 1.42 0.19 -18.76
N ASP A 180 0.87 0.21 -17.56
CA ASP A 180 0.30 1.43 -16.99
C ASP A 180 1.32 2.20 -16.13
N TYR A 181 0.95 3.41 -15.72
CA TYR A 181 1.82 4.34 -14.99
C TYR A 181 2.02 3.96 -13.51
N ILE A 182 1.24 3.01 -12.99
CA ILE A 182 1.35 2.47 -11.62
C ILE A 182 2.01 1.08 -11.59
N ALA A 183 2.43 0.56 -12.74
CA ALA A 183 3.24 -0.66 -12.87
C ALA A 183 4.45 -0.73 -11.93
N PRO A 184 5.19 0.37 -11.64
CA PRO A 184 6.35 0.33 -10.75
C PRO A 184 6.09 -0.23 -9.35
N MET A 185 4.83 -0.25 -8.89
CA MET A 185 4.46 -0.92 -7.64
C MET A 185 4.77 -2.42 -7.62
N PHE A 186 4.79 -3.07 -8.78
CA PHE A 186 5.17 -4.48 -8.89
C PHE A 186 6.63 -4.73 -8.52
N LEU A 187 7.49 -3.70 -8.53
CA LEU A 187 8.85 -3.82 -8.01
C LEU A 187 8.82 -4.15 -6.52
N GLY A 188 8.00 -3.44 -5.74
CA GLY A 188 7.81 -3.71 -4.32
C GLY A 188 7.20 -5.10 -4.08
N ILE A 189 6.14 -5.44 -4.82
CA ILE A 189 5.48 -6.75 -4.71
C ILE A 189 6.45 -7.91 -5.03
N ALA A 190 7.27 -7.76 -6.07
CA ALA A 190 8.21 -8.79 -6.48
C ALA A 190 9.42 -8.92 -5.55
N CYS A 191 9.92 -7.80 -5.01
CA CYS A 191 11.17 -7.80 -4.23
C CYS A 191 10.97 -8.05 -2.73
N LEU A 192 9.77 -7.78 -2.19
CA LEU A 192 9.48 -7.91 -0.75
C LEU A 192 9.83 -9.29 -0.16
N PRO A 193 9.51 -10.42 -0.80
CA PRO A 193 9.89 -11.73 -0.29
C PRO A 193 11.41 -11.88 -0.10
N SER A 194 12.22 -11.36 -1.02
CA SER A 194 13.69 -11.39 -0.96
C SER A 194 14.27 -10.58 0.20
N ARG A 195 13.47 -9.73 0.87
CA ARG A 195 13.91 -9.02 2.08
C ARG A 195 13.90 -9.89 3.33
N LEU A 196 13.15 -10.98 3.34
CA LEU A 196 12.98 -11.85 4.51
C LEU A 196 13.77 -13.15 4.39
N GLU A 197 13.94 -13.65 3.17
CA GLU A 197 14.63 -14.90 2.88
C GLU A 197 15.27 -14.81 1.48
N ASP A 198 16.39 -15.51 1.28
CA ASP A 198 17.01 -15.59 -0.04
C ASP A 198 16.07 -16.31 -1.02
N SER A 199 15.55 -15.57 -2.00
CA SER A 199 14.62 -16.08 -3.01
C SER A 199 15.14 -15.74 -4.41
N PRO A 200 15.95 -16.62 -5.02
CA PRO A 200 16.49 -16.43 -6.36
C PRO A 200 15.41 -16.16 -7.40
N GLU A 201 14.24 -16.79 -7.27
CA GLU A 201 13.10 -16.59 -8.16
C GLU A 201 12.53 -15.18 -8.07
N CYS A 202 12.36 -14.64 -6.85
CA CYS A 202 11.85 -13.29 -6.63
C CYS A 202 12.88 -12.24 -7.05
N THR A 203 14.16 -12.48 -6.77
CA THR A 203 15.27 -11.63 -7.21
C THR A 203 15.33 -11.56 -8.74
N LYS A 204 15.31 -12.72 -9.42
CA LYS A 204 15.30 -12.79 -10.89
C LYS A 204 14.07 -12.11 -11.51
N GLU A 205 12.90 -12.28 -10.89
CA GLU A 205 11.69 -11.60 -11.37
C GLU A 205 11.79 -10.09 -11.19
N THR A 206 12.30 -9.64 -10.05
CA THR A 206 12.54 -8.21 -9.80
C THR A 206 13.53 -7.64 -10.83
N GLU A 207 14.63 -8.32 -11.12
CA GLU A 207 15.57 -7.94 -12.17
C GLU A 207 14.89 -7.88 -13.55
N ARG A 208 14.05 -8.86 -13.89
CA ARG A 208 13.28 -8.86 -15.15
C ARG A 208 12.38 -7.62 -15.23
N LEU A 209 11.66 -7.30 -14.17
CA LEU A 209 10.80 -6.12 -14.10
C LEU A 209 11.61 -4.81 -14.24
N ILE A 210 12.80 -4.75 -13.65
CA ILE A 210 13.68 -3.59 -13.75
C ILE A 210 14.23 -3.44 -15.16
N PHE A 211 14.87 -4.48 -15.70
CA PHE A 211 15.69 -4.36 -16.90
C PHE A 211 14.93 -4.66 -18.19
N SER A 212 14.04 -5.65 -18.17
CA SER A 212 13.27 -6.03 -19.37
C SER A 212 12.01 -5.18 -19.52
N GLU A 213 11.26 -5.00 -18.42
CA GLU A 213 10.01 -4.23 -18.43
C GLU A 213 10.22 -2.72 -18.20
N LYS A 214 11.46 -2.35 -17.81
CA LYS A 214 11.88 -0.96 -17.56
C LYS A 214 11.00 -0.25 -16.53
N LEU A 215 10.55 -0.99 -15.52
CA LEU A 215 9.63 -0.42 -14.52
C LEU A 215 10.28 0.69 -13.68
N GLY A 216 11.60 0.63 -13.46
CA GLY A 216 12.33 1.72 -12.80
C GLY A 216 12.26 3.03 -13.60
N GLU A 217 12.50 2.97 -14.92
CA GLU A 217 12.38 4.14 -15.81
C GLU A 217 10.95 4.70 -15.83
N LYS A 218 9.93 3.82 -15.75
CA LYS A 218 8.51 4.22 -15.72
C LYS A 218 8.05 4.79 -14.39
N ALA A 219 8.87 4.73 -13.34
CA ALA A 219 8.46 5.20 -12.02
C ALA A 219 8.20 6.71 -11.98
N VAL A 220 8.84 7.46 -12.86
CA VAL A 220 8.62 8.90 -13.07
C VAL A 220 7.27 9.23 -13.74
N ASP A 221 6.62 8.25 -14.39
CA ASP A 221 5.36 8.51 -15.11
C ASP A 221 4.19 8.59 -14.14
N THR A 222 3.59 9.76 -14.00
CA THR A 222 2.49 10.03 -13.06
C THR A 222 1.30 10.64 -13.78
N LEU A 223 0.13 10.72 -13.13
CA LEU A 223 -1.03 11.37 -13.74
C LEU A 223 -0.76 12.86 -14.00
N THR A 224 -0.06 13.54 -13.10
CA THR A 224 0.39 14.93 -13.28
C THR A 224 1.34 15.06 -14.45
N ALA A 225 2.35 14.20 -14.57
CA ALA A 225 3.29 14.22 -15.68
C ALA A 225 2.55 14.07 -17.01
N ARG A 226 1.59 13.14 -17.07
CA ARG A 226 0.73 12.93 -18.25
C ARG A 226 -0.19 14.13 -18.52
N PHE A 227 -0.79 14.72 -17.49
CA PHE A 227 -1.62 15.94 -17.61
C PHE A 227 -0.81 17.12 -18.15
N ARG A 228 0.40 17.37 -17.62
CA ARG A 228 1.32 18.41 -18.09
C ARG A 228 1.74 18.19 -19.55
N ARG A 229 1.86 16.94 -20.00
CA ARG A 229 2.12 16.56 -21.39
C ARG A 229 0.87 16.63 -22.29
N GLY A 230 -0.30 16.97 -21.75
CA GLY A 230 -1.57 17.00 -22.49
C GLY A 230 -2.13 15.62 -22.85
N GLU A 231 -1.63 14.56 -22.20
CA GLU A 231 -1.99 13.16 -22.47
C GLU A 231 -3.26 12.73 -21.70
N THR A 232 -3.71 13.50 -20.72
CA THR A 232 -4.96 13.27 -19.96
C THR A 232 -5.73 14.58 -19.81
N TYR A 233 -7.07 14.51 -19.84
CA TYR A 233 -7.96 15.68 -19.89
C TYR A 233 -8.90 15.82 -18.69
N ASP A 234 -8.77 15.01 -17.65
CA ASP A 234 -9.71 15.03 -16.52
C ASP A 234 -9.10 15.69 -15.27
N GLY A 235 -9.39 16.98 -15.10
CA GLY A 235 -9.04 17.74 -13.90
C GLY A 235 -9.69 17.21 -12.60
N ALA A 236 -10.72 16.35 -12.69
CA ALA A 236 -11.32 15.69 -11.53
C ALA A 236 -10.59 14.38 -11.14
N CYS A 237 -9.78 13.81 -12.04
CA CYS A 237 -8.82 12.74 -11.73
C CYS A 237 -7.56 13.27 -11.03
N TYR A 238 -7.19 14.54 -11.27
CA TYR A 238 -6.03 15.21 -10.66
C TYR A 238 -6.04 15.17 -9.12
N PHE A 239 -7.18 15.48 -8.49
CA PHE A 239 -7.27 15.51 -7.03
C PHE A 239 -7.50 14.14 -6.37
N ARG A 240 -8.14 13.20 -7.07
CA ARG A 240 -8.54 11.91 -6.46
C ARG A 240 -7.49 10.81 -6.56
N GLN A 241 -6.46 11.00 -7.39
CA GLN A 241 -5.47 9.95 -7.68
C GLN A 241 -4.01 10.42 -7.62
N ASN A 242 -3.69 11.66 -7.25
CA ASN A 242 -2.28 12.10 -7.23
C ASN A 242 -1.51 11.66 -5.97
N GLU A 243 -2.13 11.61 -4.80
CA GLU A 243 -1.42 11.28 -3.55
C GLU A 243 -1.10 9.77 -3.42
N ASN A 244 -1.97 8.91 -3.94
CA ASN A 244 -1.86 7.48 -3.72
C ASN A 244 -0.72 6.83 -4.55
N PRO A 245 -0.60 7.03 -5.88
CA PRO A 245 0.45 6.45 -6.70
C PRO A 245 1.86 6.86 -6.30
N LEU A 246 2.04 8.11 -5.85
CA LEU A 246 3.31 8.62 -5.35
C LEU A 246 3.77 7.84 -4.13
N MET A 247 2.97 7.86 -3.07
CA MET A 247 3.22 7.13 -1.83
C MET A 247 3.47 5.64 -2.12
N MET A 248 2.66 5.04 -2.97
CA MET A 248 2.78 3.63 -3.35
C MET A 248 4.08 3.31 -4.10
N LYS A 249 4.49 4.17 -5.02
CA LYS A 249 5.78 4.03 -5.71
C LYS A 249 6.94 4.24 -4.74
N SER A 250 6.87 5.25 -3.87
CA SER A 250 7.88 5.49 -2.84
C SER A 250 8.04 4.28 -1.92
N LEU A 251 6.94 3.66 -1.47
CA LEU A 251 6.97 2.43 -0.68
C LEU A 251 7.61 1.25 -1.44
N ALA A 252 7.26 1.07 -2.71
CA ALA A 252 7.90 0.07 -3.56
C ALA A 252 9.41 0.33 -3.75
N MET A 253 9.79 1.60 -3.90
CA MET A 253 11.19 1.99 -4.07
C MET A 253 12.00 1.82 -2.78
N GLU A 254 11.41 2.07 -1.61
CA GLU A 254 12.05 1.81 -0.31
C GLU A 254 12.39 0.32 -0.18
N HIS A 255 11.44 -0.57 -0.50
CA HIS A 255 11.70 -2.00 -0.47
C HIS A 255 12.79 -2.42 -1.45
N LEU A 256 12.75 -1.88 -2.68
CA LEU A 256 13.77 -2.17 -3.69
C LEU A 256 15.15 -1.66 -3.26
N TRP A 257 15.25 -0.44 -2.72
CA TRP A 257 16.49 0.18 -2.24
C TRP A 257 17.21 -0.67 -1.19
N ASN A 258 16.42 -1.25 -0.29
CA ASN A 258 16.90 -2.07 0.81
C ASN A 258 17.19 -3.52 0.40
N ALA A 259 16.47 -4.05 -0.59
CA ALA A 259 16.67 -5.41 -1.08
C ALA A 259 17.84 -5.52 -2.08
N MET A 260 18.09 -4.48 -2.87
CA MET A 260 18.91 -4.57 -4.09
C MET A 260 19.91 -3.41 -4.21
N PRO A 261 21.01 -3.40 -3.44
CA PRO A 261 21.98 -2.29 -3.41
C PRO A 261 22.57 -1.92 -4.78
N ALA A 262 22.79 -2.92 -5.66
CA ALA A 262 23.33 -2.71 -7.01
C ALA A 262 22.40 -1.92 -7.94
N HIS A 263 21.14 -1.70 -7.55
CA HIS A 263 20.11 -1.05 -8.37
C HIS A 263 19.66 0.29 -7.79
N ARG A 264 20.34 0.79 -6.75
CA ARG A 264 20.01 2.05 -6.08
C ARG A 264 20.04 3.25 -7.01
N ASP A 265 20.88 3.26 -8.05
CA ASP A 265 20.90 4.34 -9.04
C ASP A 265 19.56 4.55 -9.77
N LEU A 266 18.84 3.46 -10.07
CA LEU A 266 17.51 3.54 -10.71
C LEU A 266 16.44 4.04 -9.74
N CYS A 267 16.52 3.59 -8.48
CA CYS A 267 15.68 4.11 -7.40
C CYS A 267 15.95 5.60 -7.17
N ARG A 268 17.22 6.01 -7.21
CA ARG A 268 17.66 7.40 -7.02
C ARG A 268 17.07 8.32 -8.08
N VAL A 269 17.24 8.00 -9.37
CA VAL A 269 16.66 8.79 -10.47
C VAL A 269 15.14 8.88 -10.35
N THR A 270 14.50 7.79 -9.94
CA THR A 270 13.05 7.78 -9.68
C THR A 270 12.69 8.77 -8.57
N LEU A 271 13.34 8.68 -7.42
CA LEU A 271 13.06 9.51 -6.26
C LEU A 271 13.36 10.99 -6.51
N GLU A 272 14.47 11.30 -7.19
CA GLU A 272 14.82 12.66 -7.60
C GLU A 272 13.71 13.29 -8.46
N ASN A 273 13.16 12.54 -9.43
CA ASN A 273 12.07 13.01 -10.27
C ASN A 273 10.74 13.11 -9.52
N LEU A 274 10.42 12.17 -8.62
CA LEU A 274 9.21 12.27 -7.78
C LEU A 274 9.27 13.49 -6.86
N VAL A 275 10.46 13.79 -6.29
CA VAL A 275 10.69 14.96 -5.45
C VAL A 275 10.61 16.27 -6.24
N SER A 276 11.18 16.32 -7.45
CA SER A 276 11.22 17.53 -8.27
C SER A 276 9.89 17.86 -8.96
N ASP A 277 9.12 16.86 -9.39
CA ASP A 277 7.92 17.08 -10.19
C ASP A 277 6.61 17.11 -9.39
N GLU A 278 6.55 16.42 -8.23
CA GLU A 278 5.27 16.11 -7.57
C GLU A 278 5.21 16.34 -6.05
N LEU A 279 6.32 16.63 -5.38
CA LEU A 279 6.38 16.71 -3.92
C LEU A 279 6.33 18.17 -3.45
N PHE A 280 5.16 18.80 -3.58
CA PHE A 280 4.84 20.03 -2.83
C PHE A 280 4.15 19.66 -1.53
N LEU A 281 4.78 19.98 -0.40
CA LEU A 281 4.19 19.83 0.92
C LEU A 281 4.27 21.16 1.65
N GLU A 282 3.11 21.74 1.94
CA GLU A 282 2.97 22.81 2.91
C GLU A 282 1.87 22.40 3.89
N LEU A 283 2.23 22.26 5.18
CA LEU A 283 1.27 21.98 6.25
C LEU A 283 1.11 23.20 7.15
N SER A 284 -0.14 23.63 7.21
CA SER A 284 -0.65 24.71 8.05
C SER A 284 -0.37 24.47 9.53
N THR A 285 -0.11 25.56 10.24
CA THR A 285 0.22 25.58 11.67
C THR A 285 -1.00 25.39 12.59
N GLN A 286 -2.18 25.11 12.05
CA GLN A 286 -3.44 24.93 12.80
C GLN A 286 -3.97 23.46 12.83
N ASP A 287 -3.53 22.55 11.95
CA ASP A 287 -4.44 21.48 11.46
C ASP A 287 -3.99 20.03 11.68
N GLY A 288 -2.75 19.76 12.14
CA GLY A 288 -2.43 18.47 12.78
C GLY A 288 -2.33 17.20 11.92
N LEU A 289 -1.78 17.26 10.70
CA LEU A 289 -1.28 16.07 9.99
C LEU A 289 0.24 15.89 10.14
N ASN A 290 0.69 14.64 10.11
CA ASN A 290 2.08 14.21 10.30
C ASN A 290 2.42 13.23 9.16
N TYR A 291 3.37 13.59 8.28
CA TYR A 291 3.90 12.66 7.26
C TYR A 291 5.39 12.40 7.47
N TYR A 292 5.85 11.29 6.89
CA TYR A 292 7.27 11.02 6.68
C TYR A 292 7.61 11.35 5.22
N ILE A 293 8.51 12.29 5.01
CA ILE A 293 9.10 12.49 3.67
C ILE A 293 10.31 11.58 3.60
N MET A 294 10.28 10.64 2.66
CA MET A 294 11.48 9.92 2.28
C MET A 294 12.36 10.88 1.48
N ARG A 295 13.42 11.37 2.11
CA ARG A 295 14.40 12.26 1.49
C ARG A 295 15.61 11.42 1.11
N TYR A 296 15.99 11.49 -0.16
CA TYR A 296 17.29 10.99 -0.59
C TYR A 296 18.36 12.04 -0.24
N ASN A 297 19.39 11.63 0.50
CA ASN A 297 20.55 12.45 0.81
C ASN A 297 21.69 12.08 -0.16
N PRO A 298 21.94 12.91 -1.19
CA PRO A 298 22.92 12.58 -2.23
C PRO A 298 24.37 12.55 -1.71
N ASP A 299 24.67 13.31 -0.65
CA ASP A 299 26.03 13.35 -0.08
C ASP A 299 26.36 12.08 0.73
N ALA A 300 25.34 11.44 1.30
CA ALA A 300 25.48 10.25 2.14
C ALA A 300 25.07 8.94 1.46
N ASP A 301 24.51 9.02 0.24
CA ASP A 301 23.86 7.90 -0.47
C ASP A 301 22.88 7.12 0.42
N SER A 302 22.05 7.85 1.16
CA SER A 302 21.11 7.30 2.13
C SER A 302 19.69 7.76 1.86
N LEU A 303 18.73 6.92 2.25
CA LEU A 303 17.33 7.32 2.41
C LEU A 303 17.11 7.69 3.87
N GLU A 304 16.65 8.91 4.09
CA GLU A 304 16.26 9.40 5.40
C GLU A 304 14.75 9.59 5.44
N LEU A 305 14.09 8.97 6.42
CA LEU A 305 12.71 9.28 6.73
C LEU A 305 12.71 10.54 7.60
N THR A 306 12.23 11.64 7.04
CA THR A 306 12.06 12.87 7.81
C THR A 306 10.96 12.64 8.84
N PRO A 307 11.23 12.78 10.15
CA PRO A 307 10.21 12.54 11.16
C PRO A 307 9.07 13.56 11.01
N PRO A 308 7.85 13.20 11.45
CA PRO A 308 6.71 14.11 11.39
C PRO A 308 6.99 15.42 12.12
N GLY A 309 6.96 16.53 11.38
CA GLY A 309 7.27 17.88 11.86
C GLY A 309 7.16 18.91 10.74
N ARG A 310 7.21 20.21 11.10
CA ARG A 310 7.24 21.32 10.14
C ARG A 310 8.36 21.06 9.13
N ILE A 311 8.01 20.96 7.85
CA ILE A 311 9.00 21.03 6.79
C ILE A 311 9.58 22.45 6.86
N PRO A 312 10.91 22.61 6.95
CA PRO A 312 11.53 23.88 6.65
C PRO A 312 11.06 24.32 5.26
N GLU A 313 10.68 25.59 5.08
CA GLU A 313 10.35 26.12 3.74
C GLU A 313 11.41 25.62 2.75
N LEU A 314 10.98 24.80 1.79
CA LEU A 314 11.82 24.42 0.68
C LEU A 314 12.02 25.69 -0.14
N THR A 315 13.15 26.35 0.06
CA THR A 315 13.59 27.44 -0.81
C THR A 315 13.95 26.81 -2.16
N ASN A 316 12.95 26.61 -3.01
CA ASN A 316 13.17 26.22 -4.39
C ASN A 316 13.19 27.51 -5.25
N PRO A 317 14.18 27.69 -6.14
CA PRO A 317 14.18 28.78 -7.13
C PRO A 317 13.07 28.68 -8.18
#